data_AF-A0A4Q3GDT7-F1
#
_entry.id   AF-A0A4Q3GDT7-F1
#
_cell.length_a   1.000
_cell.length_b   1.000
_cell.length_c   1.000
_cell.angle_alpha   90.00
_cell.angle_beta   90.00
_cell.angle_gamma   90.00
#
_symmetry.space_group_name_H-M   'P 1'
#
loop_
_entity.id
_entity.type
_entity.pdbx_description
1 polymer ?
#
loop_
_entity_poly.entity_id
_entity_poly.type
_entity_poly.pdbx_seq_one_letter_code
_entity_poly.pdbx_strand_id
1 'polypeptide(L)'
;MANAVAASQQGHDYQARFFWYHAAALRDGDHPHVVEVSYETDGPKAFDDVIVRYNPPRRSSGPVRIAADYFQIKYHVIRAGTFGYTDLVDPAFTGASRYSILERLQQAKVDAPPASAFTLVTTDEITQGDPLAELI
;
A
#
# COMPACT_ATOMS: atom_id res chain seq x y z
N MET A 1 5.54 18.86 -19.73
CA MET A 1 6.35 17.62 -19.72
C MET A 1 7.27 17.55 -18.49
N ALA A 2 8.08 18.57 -18.18
CA ALA A 2 8.96 18.57 -17.01
C ALA A 2 8.25 18.30 -15.65
N ASN A 3 7.07 18.91 -15.42
CA ASN A 3 6.32 18.72 -14.16
C ASN A 3 5.76 17.29 -13.99
N ALA A 4 5.37 16.62 -15.08
CA ALA A 4 4.86 15.24 -15.02
C ALA A 4 5.99 14.24 -14.73
N VAL A 5 7.19 14.49 -15.28
CA VAL A 5 8.40 13.70 -14.98
C VAL A 5 8.80 13.88 -13.51
N ALA A 6 8.78 15.12 -13.01
CA ALA A 6 9.08 15.40 -11.61
C ALA A 6 8.09 14.71 -10.65
N ALA A 7 6.79 14.71 -10.98
CA ALA A 7 5.79 14.07 -10.14
C ALA A 7 5.92 12.53 -10.12
N SER A 8 6.19 11.92 -11.27
CA SER A 8 6.46 10.48 -11.34
C SER A 8 7.72 10.10 -10.55
N GLN A 9 8.79 10.89 -10.68
CA GLN A 9 10.04 10.65 -9.95
C GLN A 9 9.84 10.74 -8.42
N GLN A 10 9.08 11.74 -7.96
CA GLN A 10 8.76 11.86 -6.53
C GLN A 10 7.91 10.69 -6.02
N GLY A 11 7.02 10.15 -6.84
CA GLY A 11 6.27 8.93 -6.52
C GLY A 11 7.19 7.73 -6.29
N HIS A 12 8.12 7.48 -7.22
CA HIS A 12 9.12 6.41 -7.06
C HIS A 12 10.04 6.64 -5.86
N ASP A 13 10.48 7.88 -5.61
CA ASP A 13 11.30 8.21 -4.46
C ASP A 13 10.57 7.93 -3.14
N TYR A 14 9.27 8.21 -3.06
CA TYR A 14 8.46 7.91 -1.89
C TYR A 14 8.31 6.40 -1.68
N GLN A 15 8.04 5.64 -2.75
CA GLN A 15 7.95 4.19 -2.72
C GLN A 15 9.27 3.55 -2.26
N ALA A 16 10.41 4.01 -2.81
CA ALA A 16 11.73 3.54 -2.43
C ALA A 16 12.08 3.85 -0.97
N ARG A 17 11.71 5.03 -0.47
CA ARG A 17 11.88 5.37 0.96
C ARG A 17 11.06 4.47 1.86
N PHE A 18 9.81 4.19 1.49
CA PHE A 18 8.95 3.28 2.24
C PHE A 18 9.54 1.86 2.27
N PHE A 19 10.07 1.38 1.14
CA PHE A 19 10.83 0.14 1.09
C PHE A 19 12.03 0.15 2.04
N TRP A 20 12.89 1.16 1.97
CA TRP A 20 14.10 1.23 2.81
C TRP A 20 13.78 1.32 4.30
N TYR A 21 12.69 2.00 4.67
CA TYR A 21 12.21 2.03 6.05
C TYR A 21 11.93 0.63 6.59
N HIS A 22 11.21 -0.21 5.83
CA HIS A 22 10.95 -1.59 6.22
C HIS A 22 12.18 -2.49 6.09
N ALA A 23 13.00 -2.31 5.06
CA ALA A 23 14.20 -3.13 4.83
C ALA A 23 15.24 -2.93 5.94
N ALA A 24 15.29 -1.76 6.57
CA ALA A 24 16.16 -1.51 7.73
C ALA A 24 15.89 -2.48 8.89
N ALA A 25 14.63 -2.93 9.07
CA ALA A 25 14.25 -3.88 10.12
C ALA A 25 14.93 -5.25 9.96
N LEU A 26 15.36 -5.63 8.74
CA LEU A 26 16.13 -6.87 8.50
C LEU A 26 17.51 -6.86 9.18
N ARG A 27 17.98 -5.71 9.66
CA ARG A 27 19.24 -5.53 10.40
C ARG A 27 19.01 -5.10 11.84
N ASP A 28 17.76 -4.91 12.25
CA ASP A 28 17.40 -4.43 13.57
C ASP A 28 17.13 -5.59 14.52
N GLY A 29 17.89 -5.66 15.62
CA GLY A 29 17.72 -6.67 16.66
C GLY A 29 16.38 -6.58 17.40
N ASP A 30 15.72 -5.42 17.35
CA ASP A 30 14.42 -5.20 18.00
C ASP A 30 13.25 -5.68 17.12
N HIS A 31 13.49 -5.87 15.81
CA HIS A 31 12.50 -6.36 14.85
C HIS A 31 12.91 -7.70 14.20
N PRO A 32 13.33 -8.72 14.98
CA PRO A 32 13.92 -9.94 14.44
C PRO A 32 12.93 -10.81 13.66
N HIS A 33 11.64 -10.46 13.72
CA HIS A 33 10.58 -11.17 13.06
C HIS A 33 10.40 -10.76 11.60
N VAL A 34 11.01 -9.66 11.13
CA VAL A 34 11.02 -9.32 9.71
C VAL A 34 12.03 -10.22 8.99
N VAL A 35 11.57 -10.99 8.01
CA VAL A 35 12.42 -11.97 7.30
C VAL A 35 12.61 -11.66 5.82
N GLU A 36 11.73 -10.87 5.23
CA GLU A 36 11.82 -10.47 3.82
C GLU A 36 11.15 -9.11 3.62
N VAL A 37 11.75 -8.28 2.78
CA VAL A 37 11.13 -7.06 2.26
C VAL A 37 11.37 -7.02 0.76
N SER A 38 10.30 -6.90 -0.01
CA SER A 38 10.31 -6.96 -1.47
C SER A 38 9.72 -5.69 -2.07
N TYR A 39 10.27 -5.24 -3.20
CA TYR A 39 9.92 -4.01 -3.92
C TYR A 39 9.57 -4.36 -5.36
N GLU A 40 8.40 -3.96 -5.85
CA GLU A 40 7.93 -4.22 -7.22
C GLU A 40 8.11 -5.69 -7.66
N THR A 41 7.48 -6.63 -6.96
CA THR A 41 7.60 -8.06 -7.28
C THR A 41 6.96 -8.40 -8.63
N ASP A 42 7.49 -9.41 -9.34
CA ASP A 42 6.98 -9.91 -10.64
C ASP A 42 5.61 -10.64 -10.56
N GLY A 43 4.71 -10.22 -9.66
CA GLY A 43 3.39 -10.80 -9.42
C GLY A 43 2.24 -10.08 -10.15
N PRO A 44 0.99 -10.60 -10.05
CA PRO A 44 -0.19 -9.89 -10.53
C PRO A 44 -0.33 -8.56 -9.79
N LYS A 45 -0.03 -7.48 -10.51
CA LYS A 45 0.05 -6.11 -9.98
C LYS A 45 -1.30 -5.67 -9.43
N ALA A 46 -1.46 -5.71 -8.11
CA ALA A 46 -2.70 -5.32 -7.47
C ALA A 46 -2.47 -4.54 -6.17
N PHE A 47 -1.53 -5.01 -5.33
CA PHE A 47 -1.19 -4.47 -4.01
C PHE A 47 0.21 -4.97 -3.59
N ASP A 48 1.24 -4.65 -4.36
CA ASP A 48 2.56 -5.28 -4.27
C ASP A 48 3.72 -4.31 -4.47
N ASP A 49 3.47 -3.01 -4.27
CA ASP A 49 4.51 -1.97 -4.37
C ASP A 49 5.63 -2.23 -3.35
N VAL A 50 5.23 -2.62 -2.13
CA VAL A 50 6.13 -3.15 -1.09
C VAL A 50 5.44 -4.31 -0.38
N ILE A 51 6.17 -5.41 -0.18
CA ILE A 51 5.72 -6.56 0.62
C ILE A 51 6.69 -6.76 1.78
N VAL A 52 6.16 -6.97 2.98
CA VAL A 52 6.96 -7.30 4.17
C VAL A 52 6.49 -8.64 4.72
N ARG A 53 7.41 -9.59 4.87
CA ARG A 53 7.10 -10.91 5.45
C ARG A 53 7.68 -11.06 6.84
N TYR A 54 6.92 -11.75 7.68
CA TYR A 54 7.26 -11.94 9.08
C TYR A 54 7.31 -13.42 9.48
N ASN A 55 8.33 -13.78 10.25
CA ASN A 55 8.42 -15.04 10.95
C ASN A 55 9.15 -14.84 12.31
N PRO A 56 8.46 -14.99 13.46
CA PRO A 56 7.05 -15.36 13.59
C PRO A 56 6.10 -14.23 13.13
N PRO A 57 4.83 -14.52 12.77
CA PRO A 57 3.85 -13.52 12.38
C PRO A 57 3.68 -12.39 13.40
N ARG A 58 3.60 -11.13 12.93
CA ARG A 58 3.45 -9.94 13.78
C ARG A 58 2.05 -9.84 14.40
N ARG A 59 1.92 -9.06 15.48
CA ARG A 59 0.62 -8.75 16.09
C ARG A 59 -0.21 -7.86 15.14
N SER A 60 -1.53 -8.01 15.19
CA SER A 60 -2.50 -7.14 14.53
C SER A 60 -3.54 -6.64 15.55
N SER A 61 -4.43 -5.75 15.11
CA SER A 61 -5.57 -5.30 15.93
C SER A 61 -6.63 -6.38 16.13
N GLY A 62 -6.65 -7.41 15.29
CA GLY A 62 -7.60 -8.53 15.36
C GLY A 62 -7.01 -9.80 15.98
N PRO A 63 -7.79 -10.91 16.01
CA PRO A 63 -7.34 -12.19 16.55
C PRO A 63 -6.29 -12.89 15.68
N VAL A 64 -6.19 -12.51 14.40
CA VAL A 64 -5.27 -13.11 13.43
C VAL A 64 -3.94 -12.39 13.47
N ARG A 65 -2.84 -13.12 13.63
CA ARG A 65 -1.49 -12.56 13.45
C ARG A 65 -1.15 -12.47 11.97
N ILE A 66 -0.35 -11.48 11.59
CA ILE A 66 -0.05 -11.19 10.18
C ILE A 66 1.33 -11.74 9.82
N ALA A 67 1.36 -12.63 8.83
CA ALA A 67 2.58 -13.20 8.28
C ALA A 67 3.12 -12.38 7.10
N ALA A 68 2.27 -11.57 6.46
CA ALA A 68 2.66 -10.73 5.35
C ALA A 68 1.84 -9.44 5.27
N ASP A 69 2.51 -8.30 5.13
CA ASP A 69 1.89 -7.04 4.77
C ASP A 69 2.13 -6.73 3.28
N TYR A 70 1.07 -6.31 2.60
CA TYR A 70 1.03 -5.94 1.20
C TYR A 70 0.63 -4.47 1.09
N PHE A 71 1.54 -3.63 0.61
CA PHE A 71 1.34 -2.19 0.52
C PHE A 71 1.13 -1.75 -0.93
N GLN A 72 0.07 -0.99 -1.19
CA GLN A 72 -0.07 -0.18 -2.41
C GLN A 72 0.18 1.26 -2.00
N ILE A 73 1.14 1.90 -2.65
CA ILE A 73 1.62 3.24 -2.32
C ILE A 73 1.14 4.19 -3.43
N LYS A 74 0.49 5.28 -3.04
CA LYS A 74 0.07 6.35 -3.94
C LYS A 74 0.51 7.68 -3.35
N TYR A 75 1.40 8.38 -4.05
CA TYR A 75 1.92 9.67 -3.62
C TYR A 75 1.43 10.76 -4.55
N HIS A 76 0.71 11.74 -4.01
CA HIS A 76 0.27 12.92 -4.75
C HIS A 76 1.13 14.12 -4.32
N VAL A 77 1.84 14.70 -5.29
CA VAL A 77 2.76 15.84 -5.06
C VAL A 77 2.04 17.08 -4.53
N ILE A 78 0.75 17.22 -4.85
CA ILE A 78 -0.07 18.36 -4.44
C ILE A 78 -0.91 17.90 -3.25
N ARG A 79 -0.61 18.44 -2.06
CA ARG A 79 -1.31 18.22 -0.77
C ARG A 79 -2.81 18.60 -0.73
N ALA A 80 -3.43 18.88 -1.87
CA ALA A 80 -4.85 19.17 -1.97
C ALA A 80 -5.70 17.92 -2.34
N GLY A 81 -5.06 16.75 -2.49
CA GLY A 81 -5.75 15.50 -2.76
C GLY A 81 -6.56 15.09 -1.55
N THR A 82 -7.88 15.26 -1.63
CA THR A 82 -8.80 14.50 -0.80
C THR A 82 -9.37 13.36 -1.63
N PHE A 83 -9.71 12.25 -0.99
CA PHE A 83 -10.41 11.16 -1.65
C PHE A 83 -11.59 10.68 -0.80
N GLY A 84 -12.60 10.15 -1.46
CA GLY A 84 -13.77 9.54 -0.85
C GLY A 84 -13.93 8.08 -1.26
N TYR A 85 -15.00 7.45 -0.77
CA TYR A 85 -15.30 6.06 -1.15
C TYR A 85 -15.54 5.92 -2.67
N THR A 86 -16.03 6.96 -3.34
CA THR A 86 -16.26 6.97 -4.80
C THR A 86 -14.96 6.84 -5.58
N ASP A 87 -13.88 7.43 -5.09
CA ASP A 87 -12.57 7.35 -5.74
C ASP A 87 -11.99 5.93 -5.61
N LEU A 88 -12.26 5.24 -4.50
CA LEU A 88 -11.81 3.86 -4.29
C LEU A 88 -12.46 2.86 -5.26
N VAL A 89 -13.64 3.18 -5.78
CA VAL A 89 -14.34 2.38 -6.81
C VAL A 89 -14.11 2.89 -8.23
N ASP A 90 -13.37 3.99 -8.41
CA ASP A 90 -13.02 4.53 -9.72
C ASP A 90 -11.61 4.04 -10.15
N PRO A 91 -11.47 3.33 -11.29
CA PRO A 91 -10.16 2.99 -11.85
C PRO A 91 -9.22 4.19 -12.02
N ALA A 92 -9.76 5.36 -12.38
CA ALA A 92 -8.97 6.56 -12.67
C ALA A 92 -8.19 7.07 -11.45
N PHE A 93 -8.68 6.80 -10.23
CA PHE A 93 -8.03 7.20 -8.98
C PHE A 93 -6.57 6.70 -8.90
N THR A 94 -6.30 5.51 -9.43
CA THR A 94 -4.94 4.93 -9.44
C THR A 94 -4.23 5.05 -10.77
N GLY A 95 -4.83 5.73 -11.75
CA GLY A 95 -4.38 5.79 -13.14
C GLY A 95 -4.71 4.52 -13.95
N ALA A 96 -5.61 3.66 -13.46
CA ALA A 96 -6.05 2.46 -14.16
C ALA A 96 -7.23 2.76 -15.10
N SER A 97 -7.43 1.92 -16.11
CA SER A 97 -8.48 2.10 -17.13
C SER A 97 -9.67 1.15 -16.99
N ARG A 98 -9.54 0.09 -16.17
CA ARG A 98 -10.52 -1.01 -16.14
C ARG A 98 -10.94 -1.45 -14.74
N TYR A 99 -10.00 -1.59 -13.82
CA TYR A 99 -10.26 -2.10 -12.48
C TYR A 99 -9.90 -1.03 -11.46
N SER A 100 -10.83 -0.79 -10.54
CA SER A 100 -10.65 0.06 -9.37
C SER A 100 -9.66 -0.54 -8.38
N ILE A 101 -9.23 0.27 -7.43
CA ILE A 101 -8.33 -0.21 -6.37
C ILE A 101 -9.01 -1.26 -5.49
N LEU A 102 -10.31 -1.16 -5.24
CA LEU A 102 -11.05 -2.16 -4.46
C LEU A 102 -11.24 -3.49 -5.20
N GLU A 103 -11.46 -3.47 -6.52
CA GLU A 103 -11.49 -4.70 -7.33
C GLU A 103 -10.12 -5.38 -7.36
N ARG A 104 -9.04 -4.60 -7.49
CA ARG A 104 -7.66 -5.11 -7.39
C ARG A 104 -7.39 -5.70 -6.02
N LEU A 105 -7.82 -5.03 -4.94
CA LEU A 105 -7.71 -5.55 -3.58
C LEU A 105 -8.49 -6.86 -3.40
N GLN A 106 -9.72 -6.94 -3.93
CA GLN A 106 -10.52 -8.17 -3.87
C GLN A 106 -9.77 -9.32 -4.52
N GLN A 107 -9.24 -9.12 -5.72
CA GLN A 107 -8.45 -10.14 -6.42
C GLN A 107 -7.20 -10.53 -5.63
N ALA A 108 -6.44 -9.55 -5.12
CA ALA A 108 -5.24 -9.80 -4.34
C ALA A 108 -5.54 -10.62 -3.07
N LYS A 109 -6.69 -10.37 -2.41
CA LYS A 109 -7.12 -11.15 -1.24
C LYS A 109 -7.47 -12.60 -1.57
N VAL A 110 -7.96 -12.88 -2.78
CA VAL A 110 -8.26 -14.26 -3.22
C VAL A 110 -6.97 -15.04 -3.42
N ASP A 111 -5.94 -14.41 -3.99
CA ASP A 111 -4.69 -15.07 -4.36
C ASP A 111 -3.66 -15.11 -3.22
N ALA A 112 -3.81 -14.25 -2.20
CA ALA A 112 -2.83 -14.12 -1.14
C ALA A 112 -2.88 -15.26 -0.11
N PRO A 113 -1.73 -15.61 0.49
CA PRO A 113 -1.69 -16.55 1.60
C PRO A 113 -2.57 -16.11 2.78
N PRO A 114 -3.03 -17.06 3.64
CA PRO A 114 -3.69 -16.73 4.89
C PRO A 114 -2.83 -15.79 5.76
N ALA A 115 -3.48 -15.04 6.65
CA ALA A 115 -2.78 -14.09 7.53
C ALA A 115 -2.01 -12.98 6.75
N SER A 116 -2.55 -12.57 5.61
CA SER A 116 -2.08 -11.39 4.86
C SER A 116 -2.91 -10.16 5.20
N ALA A 117 -2.26 -9.02 5.36
CA ALA A 117 -2.92 -7.72 5.47
C ALA A 117 -2.54 -6.83 4.27
N PHE A 118 -3.47 -5.95 3.92
CA PHE A 118 -3.35 -5.06 2.77
C PHE A 118 -3.54 -3.63 3.21
N THR A 119 -2.73 -2.70 2.72
CA THR A 119 -2.78 -1.31 3.16
C THR A 119 -2.49 -0.37 2.00
N LEU A 120 -3.41 0.58 1.78
CA LEU A 120 -3.19 1.72 0.90
C LEU A 120 -2.42 2.77 1.70
N VAL A 121 -1.24 3.14 1.22
CA VAL A 121 -0.42 4.20 1.79
C VAL A 121 -0.53 5.41 0.88
N THR A 122 -1.15 6.48 1.37
CA THR A 122 -1.30 7.73 0.64
C THR A 122 -1.02 8.94 1.51
N THR A 123 -0.67 10.05 0.86
CA THR A 123 -0.57 11.38 1.49
C THR A 123 -1.88 12.16 1.44
N ASP A 124 -2.88 11.63 0.73
CA ASP A 124 -4.19 12.25 0.59
C ASP A 124 -5.04 12.04 1.84
N GLU A 125 -5.87 13.04 2.14
CA GLU A 125 -6.79 12.99 3.28
C GLU A 125 -8.17 12.49 2.83
N ILE A 126 -8.96 11.96 3.76
CA ILE A 126 -10.35 11.65 3.44
C ILE A 126 -11.12 12.96 3.28
N THR A 127 -11.93 13.05 2.22
CA THR A 127 -12.81 14.18 1.97
C THR A 127 -13.71 14.44 3.17
N GLN A 128 -13.80 15.69 3.62
CA GLN A 128 -14.62 16.05 4.77
C GLN A 128 -16.09 15.66 4.54
N GLY A 129 -16.66 14.90 5.49
CA GLY A 129 -18.04 14.43 5.42
C GLY A 129 -18.23 13.18 4.56
N ASP A 130 -17.15 12.59 4.03
CA ASP A 130 -17.23 11.29 3.36
C ASP A 130 -17.48 10.17 4.38
N PRO A 131 -18.41 9.23 4.11
CA PRO A 131 -18.70 8.10 5.00
C PRO A 131 -17.49 7.22 5.32
N LEU A 132 -16.46 7.22 4.46
CA LEU A 132 -15.23 6.46 4.70
C LEU A 132 -14.55 6.87 6.02
N ALA A 133 -14.66 8.14 6.43
CA ALA A 133 -14.08 8.65 7.67
C ALA A 133 -14.67 7.98 8.92
N GLU A 134 -15.89 7.42 8.85
CA GLU A 134 -16.53 6.71 9.97
C GLU A 134 -16.07 5.25 10.10
N LEU A 135 -15.38 4.72 9.07
CA LEU A 135 -15.00 3.31 8.95
C LEU A 135 -13.54 3.03 9.30
N ILE A 136 -12.69 4.06 9.37
CA ILE A 136 -11.24 3.93 9.58
C ILE A 136 -10.76 4.45 10.94
#